data_AF-A0A0F3IEW3-F1
#
_entry.id   AF-A0A0F3IEW3-F1
#
_cell.length_a   1.000
_cell.length_b   1.000
_cell.length_c   1.000
_cell.angle_alpha   90.00
_cell.angle_beta   90.00
_cell.angle_gamma   90.00
#
_symmetry.space_group_name_H-M   'P 1'
#
loop_
_entity.id
_entity.type
_entity.pdbx_description
1 polymer ?
#
loop_
_entity_poly.entity_id
_entity_poly.type
_entity_poly.pdbx_seq_one_letter_code
_entity_poly.pdbx_strand_id
1 'polypeptide(L)'
;MEALILTGSNGADITGNEFANELTGNIGNNQALGLGDDVYVVVYAADSIVVELANEGNSTAQSAITFSLPDDVENLILTGNFSDDPWIVYTDGLGNALDNEITGNDGFNQLYGFDGQDSVDGRVGNDTLDGDDKPIGSLTQKSNYTDVIS
;
A
#
# COMPACT_ATOMS: atom_id res chain seq x y z
N MET A 1 15.19 4.80 14.27
CA MET A 1 14.20 5.34 13.33
C MET A 1 14.22 6.86 13.43
N GLU A 2 14.63 7.51 12.36
CA GLU A 2 14.59 8.97 12.17
C GLU A 2 13.42 9.31 11.25
N ALA A 3 12.76 10.45 11.43
CA ALA A 3 11.65 10.87 10.57
C ALA A 3 12.01 12.14 9.81
N LEU A 4 11.82 12.13 8.49
CA LEU A 4 12.06 13.25 7.59
C LEU A 4 10.78 13.60 6.85
N ILE A 5 10.25 14.79 7.14
CA ILE A 5 8.95 15.24 6.64
C ILE A 5 9.15 16.53 5.85
N LEU A 6 8.78 16.51 4.58
CA LEU A 6 8.72 17.72 3.77
C LEU A 6 7.49 18.55 4.12
N THR A 7 7.67 19.85 4.13
CA THR A 7 6.58 20.82 4.32
C THR A 7 6.50 21.77 3.14
N GLY A 8 5.42 22.55 3.07
CA GLY A 8 5.15 23.42 1.92
C GLY A 8 4.45 22.70 0.78
N SER A 9 4.39 23.34 -0.39
CA SER A 9 3.59 22.86 -1.53
C SER A 9 4.39 22.59 -2.80
N ASN A 10 5.66 22.97 -2.83
CA ASN A 10 6.52 22.71 -3.98
C ASN A 10 7.21 21.36 -3.80
N GLY A 11 7.33 20.60 -4.89
CA GLY A 11 8.05 19.34 -4.91
C GLY A 11 9.52 19.51 -4.50
N ALA A 12 10.02 18.53 -3.76
CA ALA A 12 11.41 18.42 -3.33
C ALA A 12 11.74 16.95 -3.06
N ASP A 13 12.99 16.55 -3.25
CA ASP A 13 13.41 15.18 -2.99
C ASP A 13 13.80 14.99 -1.53
N ILE A 14 13.63 13.76 -1.05
CA ILE A 14 13.96 13.30 0.30
C ILE A 14 15.05 12.24 0.15
N THR A 15 16.12 12.37 0.92
CA THR A 15 17.16 11.36 1.01
C THR A 15 17.36 10.99 2.47
N GLY A 16 17.20 9.71 2.75
CA GLY A 16 17.49 9.08 4.02
C GLY A 16 18.98 8.88 4.28
N ASN A 17 19.27 8.07 5.28
CA ASN A 17 20.59 7.54 5.62
C ASN A 17 20.56 6.02 5.64
N GLU A 18 21.69 5.36 5.91
CA GLU A 18 21.82 3.88 5.92
C GLU A 18 21.04 3.17 7.05
N PHE A 19 20.27 3.90 7.86
CA PHE A 19 19.45 3.34 8.92
C PHE A 19 17.98 3.60 8.63
N ALA A 20 17.11 2.76 9.21
CA ALA A 20 15.67 2.94 9.13
C ALA A 20 15.20 4.39 9.34
N ASN A 21 14.56 4.92 8.30
CA ASN A 21 13.95 6.23 8.23
C ASN A 21 12.44 6.11 8.01
N GLU A 22 11.71 7.14 8.41
CA GLU A 22 10.34 7.38 8.03
C GLU A 22 10.32 8.62 7.14
N LEU A 23 10.00 8.45 5.86
CA LEU A 23 10.12 9.48 4.83
C LEU A 23 8.72 9.90 4.37
N THR A 24 8.37 11.18 4.56
CA THR A 24 7.06 11.72 4.17
C THR A 24 7.21 12.91 3.22
N GLY A 25 6.61 12.79 2.03
CA GLY A 25 6.51 13.84 1.03
C GLY A 25 5.62 15.01 1.45
N ASN A 26 5.53 16.01 0.57
CA ASN A 26 4.56 17.08 0.67
C ASN A 26 3.58 16.99 -0.52
N ILE A 27 2.68 17.96 -0.71
CA ILE A 27 1.70 17.86 -1.80
C ILE A 27 2.31 18.01 -3.22
N GLY A 28 3.60 18.34 -3.31
CA GLY A 28 4.31 18.43 -4.58
C GLY A 28 4.80 17.07 -5.07
N ASN A 29 5.44 17.04 -6.23
CA ASN A 29 6.09 15.80 -6.68
C ASN A 29 7.39 15.61 -5.89
N ASN A 30 7.51 14.52 -5.15
CA ASN A 30 8.67 14.20 -4.34
C ASN A 30 9.28 12.88 -4.83
N GLN A 31 10.61 12.77 -4.77
CA GLN A 31 11.30 11.48 -4.81
C GLN A 31 11.84 11.17 -3.43
N ALA A 32 11.50 10.02 -2.87
CA ALA A 32 12.08 9.54 -1.61
C ALA A 32 13.06 8.40 -1.91
N LEU A 33 14.28 8.54 -1.40
CA LEU A 33 15.34 7.53 -1.46
C LEU A 33 15.80 7.20 -0.04
N GLY A 34 15.60 5.97 0.37
CA GLY A 34 16.09 5.39 1.61
C GLY A 34 17.29 4.47 1.38
N LEU A 35 17.94 4.05 2.45
CA LEU A 35 18.94 2.97 2.47
C LEU A 35 18.69 2.18 3.75
N GLY A 36 18.43 0.88 3.66
CA GLY A 36 18.05 0.08 4.81
C GLY A 36 16.55 -0.23 4.84
N ASP A 37 16.05 -0.60 6.02
CA ASP A 37 14.64 -0.93 6.22
C ASP A 37 13.85 0.37 6.48
N ASP A 38 13.31 0.97 5.41
CA ASP A 38 12.66 2.27 5.46
C ASP A 38 11.13 2.22 5.46
N VAL A 39 10.50 3.30 5.92
CA VAL A 39 9.05 3.50 5.89
C VAL A 39 8.73 4.73 5.04
N TYR A 40 8.04 4.51 3.91
CA TYR A 40 7.56 5.58 3.04
C TYR A 40 6.10 5.89 3.33
N VAL A 41 5.82 7.12 3.75
CA VAL A 41 4.45 7.56 4.05
C VAL A 41 3.89 8.28 2.82
N VAL A 42 2.97 7.61 2.13
CA VAL A 42 2.34 8.05 0.89
C VAL A 42 0.96 8.61 1.20
N VAL A 43 0.83 9.94 1.15
CA VAL A 43 -0.43 10.63 1.49
C VAL A 43 -1.03 11.38 0.31
N TYR A 44 -0.23 11.66 -0.72
CA TYR A 44 -0.66 12.32 -1.95
C TYR A 44 -0.28 11.50 -3.17
N ALA A 45 -1.08 11.59 -4.25
CA ALA A 45 -0.78 10.88 -5.50
C ALA A 45 0.58 11.27 -6.12
N ALA A 46 1.07 12.46 -5.76
CA ALA A 46 2.37 12.99 -6.17
C ALA A 46 3.56 12.36 -5.41
N ASP A 47 3.32 11.68 -4.29
CA ASP A 47 4.31 10.94 -3.49
C ASP A 47 4.67 9.58 -4.10
N SER A 48 4.17 9.27 -5.31
CA SER A 48 4.27 7.93 -5.91
C SER A 48 5.66 7.52 -6.39
N ILE A 49 6.68 8.37 -6.20
CA ILE A 49 8.06 8.08 -6.60
C ILE A 49 8.86 7.76 -5.34
N VAL A 50 8.81 6.49 -4.95
CA VAL A 50 9.80 5.88 -4.05
C VAL A 50 10.85 5.19 -4.91
N VAL A 51 12.11 5.46 -4.64
CA VAL A 51 13.24 4.82 -5.30
C VAL A 51 14.01 4.06 -4.24
N GLU A 52 14.00 2.74 -4.35
CA GLU A 52 14.86 1.83 -3.59
C GLU A 52 15.88 1.21 -4.56
N LEU A 53 17.05 0.81 -4.06
CA LEU A 53 17.94 -0.04 -4.84
C LEU A 53 17.83 -1.48 -4.36
N ALA A 54 17.97 -2.42 -5.30
CA ALA A 54 17.92 -3.84 -5.00
C ALA A 54 18.85 -4.25 -3.84
N ASN A 55 18.28 -5.00 -2.89
CA ASN A 55 18.94 -5.54 -1.68
C ASN A 55 19.30 -4.49 -0.63
N GLU A 56 18.66 -3.33 -0.60
CA GLU A 56 18.93 -2.30 0.42
C GLU A 56 18.16 -2.49 1.72
N GLY A 57 17.19 -3.39 1.80
CA GLY A 57 16.50 -3.69 3.05
C GLY A 57 15.19 -4.42 2.82
N ASN A 58 14.32 -4.37 3.84
CA ASN A 58 12.92 -4.75 3.79
C ASN A 58 12.06 -3.52 4.08
N SER A 59 11.69 -2.79 3.03
CA SER A 59 11.06 -1.46 3.11
C SER A 59 9.54 -1.56 3.09
N THR A 60 8.87 -0.60 3.73
CA THR A 60 7.40 -0.54 3.87
C THR A 60 6.84 0.75 3.31
N ALA A 61 5.89 0.66 2.38
CA ALA A 61 5.03 1.77 2.03
C ALA A 61 3.78 1.78 2.93
N GLN A 62 3.53 2.90 3.61
CA GLN A 62 2.27 3.17 4.30
C GLN A 62 1.46 4.17 3.47
N SER A 63 0.33 3.74 2.91
CA SER A 63 -0.43 4.58 1.98
C SER A 63 -1.83 4.91 2.48
N ALA A 64 -2.18 6.20 2.45
CA ALA A 64 -3.53 6.68 2.69
C ALA A 64 -4.43 6.68 1.44
N ILE A 65 -3.87 6.33 0.29
CA ILE A 65 -4.51 6.31 -1.03
C ILE A 65 -4.23 5.00 -1.76
N THR A 66 -4.91 4.75 -2.89
CA THR A 66 -4.56 3.62 -3.76
C THR A 66 -3.10 3.71 -4.18
N PHE A 67 -2.35 2.62 -4.00
CA PHE A 67 -0.91 2.60 -4.21
C PHE A 67 -0.43 1.28 -4.81
N SER A 68 0.56 1.39 -5.70
CA SER A 68 1.31 0.26 -6.23
C SER A 68 2.71 0.33 -5.68
N LEU A 69 3.20 -0.76 -5.10
CA LEU A 69 4.59 -0.86 -4.70
C LEU A 69 5.47 -0.64 -5.93
N PRO A 70 6.46 0.27 -5.84
CA PRO A 70 7.52 0.32 -6.83
C PRO A 70 8.41 -0.91 -6.70
N ASP A 71 9.31 -1.10 -7.66
CA ASP A 71 10.36 -2.13 -7.56
C ASP A 71 11.16 -1.97 -6.25
N ASP A 72 11.65 -3.08 -5.72
CA ASP A 72 12.53 -3.12 -4.53
C ASP A 72 11.88 -2.61 -3.21
N VAL A 73 10.54 -2.50 -3.16
CA VAL A 73 9.78 -2.31 -1.91
C VAL A 73 8.93 -3.55 -1.63
N GLU A 74 9.03 -4.10 -0.43
CA GLU A 74 8.47 -5.42 -0.14
C GLU A 74 7.09 -5.35 0.55
N ASN A 75 6.82 -4.31 1.34
CA ASN A 75 5.63 -4.28 2.20
C ASN A 75 4.71 -3.10 1.89
N LEU A 76 3.40 -3.34 1.89
CA LEU A 76 2.37 -2.31 1.76
C LEU A 76 1.40 -2.37 2.93
N ILE A 77 1.15 -1.23 3.58
CA ILE A 77 0.11 -1.07 4.58
C ILE A 77 -0.83 0.05 4.16
N LEU A 78 -2.10 -0.27 3.95
CA LEU A 78 -3.12 0.73 3.68
C LEU A 78 -3.62 1.34 5.01
N THR A 79 -3.51 2.67 5.12
CA THR A 79 -3.90 3.44 6.32
C THR A 79 -5.11 4.34 6.06
N GLY A 80 -5.46 4.56 4.80
CA GLY A 80 -6.64 5.35 4.41
C GLY A 80 -7.90 4.65 4.89
N ASN A 81 -8.74 5.31 5.69
CA ASN A 81 -10.00 4.74 6.15
C ASN A 81 -11.09 5.82 6.00
N PHE A 82 -12.03 5.59 5.09
CA PHE A 82 -13.18 6.48 4.84
C PHE A 82 -14.50 5.71 5.00
N SER A 83 -14.55 4.77 5.95
CA SER A 83 -15.70 3.88 6.18
C SER A 83 -17.00 4.59 6.60
N ASP A 84 -16.96 5.88 6.95
CA ASP A 84 -18.12 6.66 7.39
C ASP A 84 -18.75 7.57 6.31
N ASP A 85 -18.10 7.75 5.14
CA ASP A 85 -18.67 8.56 4.05
C ASP A 85 -19.29 7.65 2.98
N PRO A 86 -20.60 7.73 2.67
CA PRO A 86 -21.25 6.87 1.67
C PRO A 86 -20.70 7.05 0.23
N TRP A 87 -19.86 8.05 -0.02
CA TRP A 87 -18.95 8.09 -1.16
C TRP A 87 -17.56 7.58 -0.75
N ILE A 88 -17.48 6.31 -0.32
CA ILE A 88 -16.23 5.66 0.07
C ILE A 88 -15.27 5.69 -1.13
N VAL A 89 -14.12 6.32 -0.94
CA VAL A 89 -12.97 6.17 -1.82
C VAL A 89 -12.29 4.86 -1.42
N TYR A 90 -12.45 3.84 -2.24
CA TYR A 90 -11.69 2.59 -2.11
C TYR A 90 -10.21 2.92 -2.17
N THR A 91 -9.46 2.42 -1.20
CA THR A 91 -7.99 2.45 -1.24
C THR A 91 -7.56 1.03 -1.58
N ASP A 92 -6.97 0.87 -2.76
CA ASP A 92 -6.52 -0.42 -3.28
C ASP A 92 -5.00 -0.55 -3.10
N GLY A 93 -4.52 -1.78 -2.98
CA GLY A 93 -3.10 -2.08 -2.79
C GLY A 93 -2.61 -3.01 -3.89
N LEU A 94 -1.57 -2.61 -4.58
CA LEU A 94 -0.95 -3.40 -5.64
C LEU A 94 0.51 -3.66 -5.23
N GLY A 95 0.93 -4.92 -5.30
CA GLY A 95 2.30 -5.36 -5.10
C GLY A 95 3.18 -5.09 -6.33
N ASN A 96 4.31 -5.80 -6.39
CA ASN A 96 5.27 -5.81 -7.49
C ASN A 96 5.65 -7.26 -7.83
N ALA A 97 6.84 -7.50 -8.38
CA ALA A 97 7.26 -8.86 -8.76
C ALA A 97 8.08 -9.61 -7.68
N LEU A 98 8.17 -9.03 -6.47
CA LEU A 98 8.86 -9.59 -5.30
C LEU A 98 7.87 -10.33 -4.41
N ASP A 99 8.38 -11.05 -3.41
CA ASP A 99 7.54 -11.61 -2.34
C ASP A 99 7.00 -10.45 -1.49
N ASN A 100 5.72 -10.09 -1.62
CA ASN A 100 5.15 -8.93 -0.91
C ASN A 100 4.36 -9.28 0.35
N GLU A 101 4.44 -8.42 1.37
CA GLU A 101 3.50 -8.42 2.51
C GLU A 101 2.54 -7.23 2.39
N ILE A 102 1.28 -7.51 2.04
CA ILE A 102 0.26 -6.48 1.79
C ILE A 102 -0.83 -6.56 2.85
N THR A 103 -1.01 -5.49 3.60
CA THR A 103 -2.07 -5.35 4.59
C THR A 103 -3.04 -4.23 4.20
N GLY A 104 -4.32 -4.58 4.07
CA GLY A 104 -5.43 -3.65 3.82
C GLY A 104 -5.81 -2.79 5.02
N ASN A 105 -6.95 -2.10 4.89
CA ASN A 105 -7.60 -1.32 5.94
C ASN A 105 -8.99 -1.90 6.26
N ASP A 106 -9.79 -1.25 7.09
CA ASP A 106 -11.13 -1.76 7.46
C ASP A 106 -12.21 -1.47 6.37
N GLY A 107 -11.79 -0.96 5.22
CA GLY A 107 -12.65 -0.60 4.10
C GLY A 107 -12.97 -1.79 3.19
N PHE A 108 -13.31 -1.50 1.93
CA PHE A 108 -13.35 -2.52 0.89
C PHE A 108 -12.10 -2.34 0.03
N ASN A 109 -11.17 -3.29 0.08
CA ASN A 109 -9.92 -3.21 -0.67
C ASN A 109 -9.90 -4.21 -1.83
N GLN A 110 -9.31 -3.79 -2.95
CA GLN A 110 -8.75 -4.72 -3.92
C GLN A 110 -7.24 -4.80 -3.66
N LEU A 111 -6.76 -5.99 -3.28
CA LEU A 111 -5.37 -6.25 -2.97
C LEU A 111 -4.80 -7.28 -3.94
N TYR A 112 -3.74 -6.91 -4.65
CA TYR A 112 -3.07 -7.77 -5.62
C TYR A 112 -1.59 -7.90 -5.24
N GLY A 113 -1.10 -9.10 -5.00
CA GLY A 113 0.33 -9.38 -4.77
C GLY A 113 1.15 -9.40 -6.06
N PHE A 114 0.56 -9.91 -7.15
CA PHE A 114 1.18 -10.15 -8.46
C PHE A 114 2.12 -11.37 -8.51
N ASP A 115 3.35 -11.20 -8.98
CA ASP A 115 4.32 -12.29 -9.10
C ASP A 115 5.13 -12.36 -7.80
N GLY A 116 5.47 -13.55 -7.32
CA GLY A 116 6.17 -13.72 -6.05
C GLY A 116 5.38 -14.64 -5.11
N GLN A 117 5.89 -14.83 -3.90
CA GLN A 117 5.19 -15.52 -2.82
C GLN A 117 4.61 -14.50 -1.85
N ASP A 118 3.37 -14.11 -2.10
CA ASP A 118 2.74 -12.99 -1.39
C ASP A 118 1.95 -13.41 -0.16
N SER A 119 2.01 -12.58 0.89
CA SER A 119 1.13 -12.60 2.05
C SER A 119 0.19 -11.41 1.99
N VAL A 120 -1.11 -11.66 1.78
CA VAL A 120 -2.12 -10.61 1.61
C VAL A 120 -3.20 -10.71 2.69
N ASP A 121 -3.29 -9.71 3.56
CA ASP A 121 -4.32 -9.57 4.60
C ASP A 121 -5.26 -8.40 4.30
N GLY A 122 -6.52 -8.71 3.93
CA GLY A 122 -7.56 -7.70 3.69
C GLY A 122 -8.09 -7.01 4.96
N ARG A 123 -7.81 -7.52 6.16
CA ARG A 123 -8.44 -7.11 7.43
C ARG A 123 -9.97 -7.23 7.40
N VAL A 124 -10.68 -6.20 7.85
CA VAL A 124 -12.15 -6.15 7.89
C VAL A 124 -12.62 -5.55 6.58
N GLY A 125 -13.67 -6.10 5.99
CA GLY A 125 -14.12 -5.64 4.69
C GLY A 125 -14.73 -6.76 3.89
N ASN A 126 -15.35 -6.39 2.77
CA ASN A 126 -15.61 -7.34 1.69
C ASN A 126 -14.54 -7.13 0.61
N ASP A 127 -13.38 -7.74 0.81
CA ASP A 127 -12.20 -7.50 -0.01
C ASP A 127 -12.09 -8.45 -1.20
N THR A 128 -11.37 -8.00 -2.23
CA THR A 128 -10.91 -8.83 -3.33
C THR A 128 -9.42 -9.04 -3.15
N LEU A 129 -8.99 -10.28 -2.92
CA LEU A 129 -7.59 -10.62 -2.70
C LEU A 129 -7.09 -11.53 -3.82
N ASP A 130 -5.98 -11.16 -4.44
CA ASP A 130 -5.25 -11.93 -5.44
C ASP A 130 -3.78 -12.03 -4.99
N GLY A 131 -3.43 -13.16 -4.37
CA GLY A 131 -2.10 -13.45 -3.83
C GLY A 131 -1.99 -14.92 -3.44
N ASP A 132 -0.81 -15.34 -2.99
CA ASP A 132 -0.51 -16.76 -2.75
C ASP A 132 -1.12 -17.31 -1.44
N ASP A 133 -1.30 -16.48 -0.41
CA ASP A 133 -2.02 -16.87 0.80
C ASP A 133 -3.48 -16.38 0.79
N LYS A 134 -4.42 -17.32 0.88
CA LYS A 134 -5.87 -17.04 0.85
C LYS A 134 -6.35 -16.61 2.24
N PRO A 135 -7.27 -15.63 2.33
CA PRO A 135 -7.57 -14.92 3.56
C PRO A 135 -8.03 -15.83 4.71
N ILE A 136 -7.54 -15.52 5.91
CA ILE A 136 -8.22 -15.77 7.18
C ILE A 136 -9.49 -14.89 7.28
N GLY A 137 -10.44 -15.11 6.36
CA GLY A 137 -11.64 -14.28 6.23
C GLY A 137 -12.68 -14.81 5.24
N SER A 138 -12.57 -16.07 4.79
CA SER A 138 -13.60 -16.72 3.97
C SER A 138 -14.94 -16.88 4.72
N LEU A 139 -15.73 -15.81 4.77
CA LEU A 139 -17.18 -15.89 4.87
C LEU A 139 -17.74 -15.74 3.46
N THR A 140 -17.69 -16.86 2.76
CA THR A 140 -18.64 -17.31 1.74
C THR A 140 -19.57 -16.23 1.20
N GLN A 141 -19.30 -15.74 -0.01
CA GLN A 141 -20.34 -15.17 -0.86
C GLN A 141 -21.41 -16.26 -1.07
N LYS A 142 -22.49 -16.25 -0.28
CA LYS A 142 -23.73 -16.89 -0.72
C LYS A 142 -24.29 -16.01 -1.82
N SER A 143 -24.01 -16.43 -3.05
CA SER A 143 -24.75 -16.03 -4.23
C SER A 143 -26.26 -16.07 -3.91
N ASN A 144 -26.90 -14.91 -3.96
CA ASN A 144 -28.35 -14.80 -4.14
C ASN A 144 -28.65 -14.17 -5.50
N TYR A 145 -27.87 -14.53 -6.53
CA TYR A 145 -28.31 -14.34 -7.91
C TYR A 145 -28.90 -15.67 -8.41
N THR A 146 -30.14 -15.94 -8.03
CA THR A 146 -31.01 -16.79 -8.86
C THR A 146 -31.79 -15.88 -9.78
N ASP A 147 -31.34 -15.85 -11.03
CA ASP A 147 -32.12 -15.45 -12.18
C ASP A 147 -33.43 -16.25 -12.30
N VAL A 148 -34.29 -15.73 -13.18
CA VAL A 148 -35.38 -16.41 -13.93
C VAL A 148 -36.81 -16.15 -13.41
N ILE A 149 -37.40 -15.10 -13.99
CA ILE A 149 -38.69 -15.10 -14.72
C ILE A 149 -39.60 -16.32 -14.47
N SER A 150 -40.72 -16.10 -13.80
CA SER A 150 -42.07 -16.49 -14.26
C SER A 150 -43.12 -15.63 -13.58
#